data_AF-A0A8C7WXU4-F1
#
_entry.id   AF-A0A8C7WXU4-F1
#
_cell.length_a   1.000
_cell.length_b   1.000
_cell.length_c   1.000
_cell.angle_alpha   90.00
_cell.angle_beta   90.00
_cell.angle_gamma   90.00
#
_symmetry.space_group_name_H-M   'P 1'
#
loop_
_entity.id
_entity.type
_entity.pdbx_description
1 polymer ?
#
loop_
_entity_poly.entity_id
_entity_poly.type
_entity_poly.pdbx_seq_one_letter_code
_entity_poly.pdbx_strand_id
1 'polypeptide(L)'
;MKKNLENYRGGLLFFYWKIIWKSLRKKHRYEIVFTLPEVPGLGKNVCPAPVPSPHLRITNILPAPEGGLKVACEYMALQEGVLCEEVLLLSETNDDICVRVKVHARVMGEVVLSRHADNDLDVLC
;
A
#
# COMPACT_ATOMS: atom_id res chain seq x y z
N MET A 1 6.68 -28.51 -15.73
CA MET A 1 5.28 -28.39 -15.24
C MET A 1 5.12 -27.02 -14.58
N LYS A 2 4.44 -26.09 -15.25
CA LYS A 2 4.09 -24.77 -14.72
C LYS A 2 2.71 -24.87 -14.08
N LYS A 3 2.54 -24.48 -12.81
CA LYS A 3 1.21 -24.41 -12.17
C LYS A 3 0.70 -22.98 -12.20
N ASN A 4 -0.54 -22.87 -12.69
CA ASN A 4 -1.35 -21.69 -12.92
C ASN A 4 -1.47 -20.76 -11.70
N LEU A 5 -1.36 -19.46 -11.98
CA LEU A 5 -1.72 -18.36 -11.09
C LEU A 5 -3.01 -17.72 -11.65
N GLU A 6 -4.15 -18.39 -11.47
CA GLU A 6 -5.46 -17.82 -11.80
C GLU A 6 -6.43 -18.00 -10.62
N ASN A 7 -7.06 -16.88 -10.25
CA ASN A 7 -8.17 -16.73 -9.31
C ASN A 7 -7.89 -16.79 -7.79
N TYR A 8 -7.36 -15.68 -7.27
CA TYR A 8 -7.86 -15.14 -5.99
C TYR A 8 -8.81 -13.97 -6.28
N ARG A 9 -10.12 -14.26 -6.28
CA ARG A 9 -11.19 -13.25 -6.25
C ARG A 9 -11.60 -13.03 -4.80
N GLY A 10 -11.09 -11.97 -4.18
CA GLY A 10 -11.42 -11.60 -2.81
C GLY A 10 -11.13 -10.13 -2.51
N GLY A 11 -12.08 -9.24 -2.84
CA GLY A 11 -12.44 -8.14 -1.95
C GLY A 11 -11.66 -6.81 -1.95
N LEU A 12 -10.78 -6.51 -2.91
CA LEU A 12 -10.08 -5.19 -2.92
C LEU A 12 -10.93 -4.01 -3.45
N LEU A 13 -12.00 -4.29 -4.21
CA LEU A 13 -12.81 -3.26 -4.89
C LEU A 13 -13.75 -2.46 -3.96
N PHE A 14 -14.06 -2.97 -2.76
CA PHE A 14 -15.01 -2.30 -1.86
C PHE A 14 -14.46 -1.05 -1.15
N PHE A 15 -13.13 -0.84 -1.18
CA PHE A 15 -12.53 0.37 -0.62
C PHE A 15 -12.67 1.61 -1.52
N TYR A 16 -13.00 1.44 -2.80
CA TYR A 16 -13.07 2.55 -3.74
C TYR A 16 -14.30 3.46 -3.57
N TRP A 17 -15.38 3.02 -2.94
CA TRP A 17 -16.62 3.81 -2.88
C TRP A 17 -16.72 4.79 -1.69
N LYS A 18 -15.88 4.67 -0.66
CA LYS A 18 -16.03 5.46 0.59
C LYS A 18 -15.12 6.68 0.71
N ILE A 19 -14.30 6.96 -0.30
CA ILE A 19 -13.35 8.09 -0.33
C ILE A 19 -13.97 9.35 -0.98
N ILE A 20 -15.12 9.22 -1.65
CA ILE A 20 -15.78 10.35 -2.34
C ILE A 20 -16.41 11.35 -1.35
N TRP A 21 -16.64 10.96 -0.09
CA TRP A 21 -17.34 11.84 0.84
C TRP A 21 -16.39 12.60 1.76
N LYS A 22 -16.11 13.84 1.32
CA LYS A 22 -15.82 15.01 2.17
C LYS A 22 -14.33 15.34 2.40
N SER A 23 -13.81 16.06 1.40
CA SER A 23 -12.93 17.23 1.57
C SER A 23 -11.43 16.94 1.80
N LEU A 24 -10.53 17.66 1.11
CA LEU A 24 -9.66 18.69 1.68
C LEU A 24 -8.35 18.85 0.89
N ARG A 25 -7.94 20.12 0.73
CA ARG A 25 -6.58 20.60 0.44
C ARG A 25 -5.54 20.20 1.52
N LYS A 26 -5.49 18.93 1.94
CA LYS A 26 -4.59 18.43 2.98
C LYS A 26 -3.86 17.18 2.49
N LYS A 27 -2.60 17.06 2.89
CA LYS A 27 -1.80 15.84 2.75
C LYS A 27 -2.57 14.67 3.38
N HIS A 28 -2.91 13.66 2.60
CA HIS A 28 -3.62 12.48 3.11
C HIS A 28 -2.62 11.48 3.67
N ARG A 29 -2.97 10.85 4.79
CA ARG A 29 -2.14 9.85 5.47
C ARG A 29 -2.95 8.58 5.63
N TYR A 30 -2.43 7.49 5.09
CA TYR A 30 -3.08 6.18 5.08
C TYR A 30 -2.27 5.19 5.89
N GLU A 31 -2.95 4.26 6.54
CA GLU A 31 -2.33 3.04 7.04
C GLU A 31 -2.55 1.93 6.02
N ILE A 32 -1.48 1.25 5.64
CA ILE A 32 -1.52 0.09 4.75
C ILE A 32 -1.06 -1.11 5.57
N VAL A 33 -1.89 -2.15 5.59
CA VAL A 33 -1.60 -3.40 6.30
C VAL A 33 -1.63 -4.53 5.29
N PHE A 34 -0.56 -5.31 5.24
CA PHE A 34 -0.42 -6.47 4.36
C PHE A 34 0.34 -7.59 5.06
N THR A 35 0.17 -8.81 4.55
CA THR A 35 0.91 -9.98 5.02
C THR A 35 1.96 -10.35 3.98
N LEU A 36 3.22 -10.42 4.38
CA LEU A 36 4.30 -11.04 3.61
C LEU A 36 4.23 -12.56 3.81
N PRO A 37 4.38 -13.35 2.73
CA PRO A 37 4.53 -14.78 2.86
C PRO A 37 5.79 -15.12 3.67
N GLU A 38 5.88 -16.36 4.14
CA GLU A 38 7.10 -16.84 4.76
C GLU A 38 8.27 -16.75 3.76
N VAL A 39 9.32 -16.03 4.14
CA VAL A 39 10.55 -15.90 3.37
C VAL A 39 11.63 -16.73 4.06
N PRO A 40 12.18 -17.76 3.38
CA PRO A 40 13.22 -18.60 3.96
C PRO A 40 14.39 -17.78 4.49
N GLY A 41 14.76 -18.04 5.75
CA GLY A 41 15.91 -17.41 6.42
C GLY A 41 15.68 -15.98 6.90
N LEU A 42 14.59 -15.30 6.53
CA LEU A 42 14.29 -13.95 7.05
C LEU A 42 14.02 -13.97 8.57
N GLY A 43 13.42 -15.05 9.06
CA GLY A 43 13.06 -15.20 10.47
C GLY A 43 11.82 -14.38 10.85
N LYS A 44 11.53 -14.36 12.15
CA LYS A 44 10.36 -13.66 12.74
C LYS A 44 10.69 -12.26 13.24
N ASN A 45 11.97 -12.00 13.50
CA ASN A 45 12.48 -10.73 14.02
C ASN A 45 13.13 -9.97 12.87
N VAL A 46 12.50 -8.88 12.48
CA VAL A 46 12.82 -8.13 11.27
C VAL A 46 12.63 -6.66 11.57
N CYS A 47 13.55 -5.84 11.07
CA CYS A 47 13.49 -4.39 11.22
C CYS A 47 13.56 -3.68 9.85
N PRO A 48 12.98 -2.47 9.72
CA PRO A 48 13.20 -1.67 8.53
C PRO A 48 14.67 -1.21 8.47
N ALA A 49 15.26 -1.22 7.28
CA ALA A 49 16.58 -0.65 7.06
C ALA A 49 16.60 0.84 7.42
N PRO A 50 17.72 1.38 7.91
CA PRO A 50 17.82 2.77 8.39
C PRO A 50 17.81 3.83 7.27
N VAL A 51 17.33 3.48 6.07
CA VAL A 51 17.23 4.38 4.93
C VAL A 51 15.85 5.03 4.96
N PRO A 52 15.76 6.37 4.99
CA PRO A 52 14.48 7.06 5.03
C PRO A 52 13.74 6.92 3.69
N SER A 53 12.52 6.37 3.72
CA SER A 53 11.55 6.49 2.63
C SER A 53 10.72 7.76 2.82
N PRO A 54 10.67 8.68 1.83
CA PRO A 54 10.07 10.01 2.01
C PRO A 54 8.55 9.98 2.26
N HIS A 55 7.87 8.96 1.76
CA HIS A 55 6.41 8.88 1.78
C HIS A 55 5.86 7.60 2.39
N LEU A 56 6.74 6.66 2.74
CA LEU A 56 6.38 5.41 3.40
C LEU A 56 7.11 5.32 4.75
N ARG A 57 6.47 4.76 5.77
CA ARG A 57 7.12 4.46 7.04
C ARG A 57 6.56 3.18 7.61
N ILE A 58 7.41 2.19 7.87
CA ILE A 58 6.98 0.99 8.61
C ILE A 58 6.66 1.39 10.04
N THR A 59 5.48 1.04 10.51
CA THR A 59 4.99 1.36 11.87
C THR A 59 4.91 0.13 12.75
N ASN A 60 4.71 -1.05 12.17
CA ASN A 60 4.68 -2.31 12.92
C ASN A 60 5.03 -3.51 12.04
N ILE A 61 5.68 -4.51 12.63
CA ILE A 61 5.95 -5.82 12.02
C ILE A 61 5.63 -6.87 13.08
N LEU A 62 4.69 -7.76 12.77
CA LEU A 62 4.26 -8.84 13.65
C LEU A 62 4.31 -10.18 12.91
N PRO A 63 4.55 -11.31 13.58
CA PRO A 63 4.32 -12.62 12.98
C PRO A 63 2.85 -12.79 12.56
N ALA A 64 2.60 -13.37 11.39
CA ALA A 64 1.25 -13.69 10.94
C ALA A 64 0.82 -15.11 11.38
N PRO A 65 -0.46 -15.35 11.74
CA PRO A 65 -0.95 -16.67 12.18
C PRO A 65 -0.74 -17.79 11.14
N GLU A 66 -0.92 -17.46 9.86
CA GLU A 66 -0.74 -18.35 8.70
C GLU A 66 0.74 -18.56 8.28
N GLY A 67 1.69 -18.01 9.03
CA GLY A 67 3.11 -17.96 8.67
C GLY A 67 3.49 -16.66 7.95
N GLY A 68 4.77 -16.29 8.01
CA GLY A 68 5.27 -15.02 7.49
C GLY A 68 5.06 -13.83 8.45
N LEU A 69 4.89 -12.63 7.90
CA LEU A 69 4.89 -11.37 8.65
C LEU A 69 3.73 -10.48 8.25
N LYS A 70 2.97 -9.98 9.22
CA LYS A 70 2.03 -8.88 9.07
C LYS A 70 2.78 -7.56 9.22
N VAL A 71 2.78 -6.74 8.18
CA VAL A 71 3.45 -5.43 8.15
C VAL A 71 2.38 -4.35 8.11
N ALA A 72 2.52 -3.36 8.99
CA ALA A 72 1.77 -2.12 8.93
C ALA A 72 2.73 -0.97 8.57
N CYS A 73 2.30 -0.12 7.65
CA CYS A 73 3.04 1.07 7.30
C CYS A 73 2.13 2.27 7.09
N GLU A 74 2.68 3.44 7.35
CA GLU A 74 2.08 4.72 7.06
C GLU A 74 2.51 5.19 5.66
N TYR A 75 1.54 5.62 4.85
CA TYR A 75 1.76 6.19 3.53
C TYR A 75 1.22 7.63 3.46
N MET A 76 2.05 8.56 2.99
CA MET A 76 1.70 9.97 2.84
C MET A 76 1.47 10.31 1.35
N ALA A 77 0.23 10.61 0.99
CA ALA A 77 -0.14 11.10 -0.32
C ALA A 77 -0.01 12.63 -0.36
N LEU A 78 0.99 13.12 -1.11
CA LEU A 78 1.30 14.55 -1.22
C LEU A 78 0.90 15.19 -2.54
N GLN A 79 0.90 14.42 -3.63
CA GLN A 79 0.59 14.88 -4.98
C GLN A 79 -0.16 13.81 -5.75
N GLU A 80 -0.94 14.25 -6.75
CA GLU A 80 -1.62 13.38 -7.70
C GLU A 80 -0.61 12.59 -8.54
N GLY A 81 -1.05 11.44 -9.06
CA GLY A 81 -0.23 10.57 -9.90
C GLY A 81 0.17 9.27 -9.21
N VAL A 82 1.10 8.54 -9.83
CA VAL A 82 1.59 7.25 -9.33
C VAL A 82 2.87 7.47 -8.56
N LEU A 83 2.88 7.04 -7.30
CA LEU A 83 4.06 7.01 -6.47
C LEU A 83 4.48 5.57 -6.18
N CYS A 84 5.79 5.36 -6.16
CA CYS A 84 6.44 4.08 -5.96
C CYS A 84 7.46 4.22 -4.84
N GLU A 85 7.11 3.72 -3.66
CA GLU A 85 7.99 3.72 -2.49
C GLU A 85 8.54 2.33 -2.22
N GLU A 86 9.74 2.29 -1.65
CA GLU A 86 10.44 1.07 -1.33
C GLU A 86 11.05 1.13 0.06
N VAL A 87 10.93 0.03 0.80
CA VAL A 87 11.61 -0.19 2.07
C VAL A 87 12.24 -1.57 2.06
N LEU A 88 13.48 -1.66 2.56
CA LEU A 88 14.13 -2.94 2.83
C LEU A 88 13.82 -3.36 4.27
N LEU A 89 13.40 -4.60 4.44
CA LEU A 89 13.24 -5.27 5.71
C LEU A 89 14.43 -6.20 5.93
N LEU A 90 15.18 -6.01 6.99
CA LEU A 90 16.41 -6.74 7.32
C LEU A 90 16.10 -7.80 8.37
N SER A 91 16.64 -9.01 8.20
CA SER A 91 16.60 -9.99 9.29
C SER A 91 17.47 -9.50 10.45
N GLU A 92 16.99 -9.61 11.68
CA GLU A 92 17.83 -9.33 12.86
C GLU A 92 18.77 -10.49 13.20
N THR A 93 18.62 -11.64 12.53
CA THR A 93 19.38 -12.86 12.82
C THR A 93 20.34 -13.26 11.70
N ASN A 94 20.24 -12.62 10.53
CA ASN A 94 21.10 -12.89 9.39
C ASN A 94 21.24 -11.65 8.50
N ASP A 95 22.38 -10.98 8.60
CA ASP A 95 22.66 -9.72 7.90
C ASP A 95 22.67 -9.85 6.37
N ASP A 96 22.83 -11.08 5.83
CA ASP A 96 22.81 -11.34 4.39
C ASP A 96 21.40 -11.47 3.81
N ILE A 97 20.36 -11.47 4.67
CA ILE A 97 18.97 -11.68 4.27
C ILE A 97 18.15 -10.41 4.45
N CYS A 98 17.59 -9.93 3.34
CA CYS A 98 16.62 -8.85 3.34
C CYS A 98 15.46 -9.10 2.37
N VAL A 99 14.34 -8.46 2.65
CA VAL A 99 13.16 -8.44 1.78
C VAL A 99 12.84 -7.02 1.40
N ARG A 100 12.67 -6.81 0.09
CA ARG A 100 12.22 -5.54 -0.47
C ARG A 100 10.70 -5.47 -0.51
N VAL A 101 10.14 -4.51 0.20
CA VAL A 101 8.73 -4.15 0.15
C VAL A 101 8.57 -2.96 -0.77
N LYS A 102 7.70 -3.08 -1.76
CA LYS A 102 7.40 -2.02 -2.73
C LYS A 102 5.93 -1.66 -2.65
N VAL A 103 5.63 -0.38 -2.41
CA VAL A 103 4.26 0.14 -2.37
C VAL A 103 4.06 1.01 -3.61
N HIS A 104 3.15 0.56 -4.47
CA HIS A 104 2.66 1.30 -5.63
C HIS A 104 1.29 1.86 -5.32
N ALA A 105 1.20 3.18 -5.17
CA ALA A 105 -0.04 3.86 -4.87
C ALA A 105 -0.30 4.95 -5.91
N ARG A 106 -1.54 5.02 -6.40
CA ARG A 106 -2.00 6.09 -7.28
C ARG A 106 -2.91 7.03 -6.50
N VAL A 107 -2.50 8.28 -6.40
CA VAL A 107 -3.35 9.35 -5.89
C VAL A 107 -4.19 9.84 -7.06
N MET A 108 -5.47 9.49 -7.05
CA MET A 108 -6.45 10.02 -7.99
C MET A 108 -6.86 11.41 -7.52
N GLY A 109 -6.84 12.38 -8.42
CA GLY A 109 -7.29 13.75 -8.15
C GLY A 109 -8.79 13.84 -7.84
N GLU A 110 -9.26 15.04 -7.51
CA GLU A 110 -10.69 15.30 -7.33
C GLU A 110 -11.43 15.10 -8.66
N VAL A 111 -12.39 14.18 -8.70
CA VAL A 111 -13.36 14.13 -9.81
C VAL A 111 -14.33 15.28 -9.61
N VAL A 112 -14.14 16.37 -10.37
CA VAL A 112 -15.08 17.50 -10.37
C VAL A 112 -16.30 17.12 -11.20
N LEU A 113 -17.38 16.72 -10.52
CA LEU A 113 -18.69 16.61 -11.16
C LEU A 113 -19.26 18.02 -11.37
N SER A 114 -19.11 18.57 -12.57
CA SER A 114 -19.80 19.80 -12.96
C SER A 114 -21.27 19.49 -13.24
N ARG A 115 -22.19 20.05 -12.46
CA ARG A 115 -23.62 20.04 -12.82
C ARG A 115 -23.83 21.09 -13.91
N HIS A 116 -23.87 20.68 -15.18
CA HIS A 116 -24.57 21.48 -16.17
C HIS A 116 -26.07 21.36 -15.91
N ALA A 117 -26.81 22.47 -16.02
CA ALA A 117 -28.26 22.52 -15.84
C ALA A 117 -29.03 21.93 -17.04
N ASP A 118 -28.52 20.86 -17.62
CA ASP A 118 -29.20 20.00 -18.57
C ASP A 118 -28.78 18.57 -18.24
N ASN A 119 -29.73 17.63 -18.25
CA ASN A 119 -29.69 16.37 -17.49
C ASN A 119 -28.66 15.30 -17.94
N ASP A 120 -27.50 15.69 -18.49
CA ASP A 120 -26.38 14.77 -18.75
C ASP A 120 -25.21 15.07 -17.81
N LEU A 121 -24.90 14.11 -16.95
CA LEU A 121 -23.70 14.14 -16.10
C LEU A 121 -22.49 13.75 -16.96
N ASP A 122 -21.85 14.73 -17.59
CA ASP A 122 -20.56 14.52 -18.24
C ASP A 122 -19.44 14.44 -17.19
N VAL A 123 -18.72 13.31 -17.21
CA VAL A 123 -17.44 13.15 -16.50
C VAL A 123 -16.36 13.78 -17.39
N LEU A 124 -15.84 14.96 -17.04
CA LEU A 124 -14.60 15.43 -17.66
C LEU A 124 -13.42 14.62 -17.09
N CYS A 125 -12.72 13.90 -17.97
CA CYS A 125 -11.41 13.29 -17.69
C CYS A 125 -10.26 14.28 -17.91
#